data_AF-C6H9P8-F1
#
_entry.id   AF-C6H9P8-F1
#
_cell.length_a   1.000
_cell.length_b   1.000
_cell.length_c   1.000
_cell.angle_alpha   90.00
_cell.angle_beta   90.00
_cell.angle_gamma   90.00
#
_symmetry.space_group_name_H-M   'P 1'
#
loop_
_entity.id
_entity.type
_entity.pdbx_description
1 polymer ?
#
loop_
_entity_poly.entity_id
_entity_poly.type
_entity_poly.pdbx_seq_one_letter_code
_entity_poly.pdbx_strand_id
1 'polypeptide(L)'
;MSLPTTLRQLLSYLLPISITSIIYLYSYPIFHGCNFPPTAPGASSSLSSPLPILNTLRQHVDIPHLDMSKYTRAAPFRLLVLADPQLEGDSSLPNPKDSFLKRLAGYREAITSADTWEDVLLAILGSLRDMVLVDLLRSLRATRKRIDLFGNDFYLAHIYRSLHWWSKPTHVTVLGDLIGSQWVTDGEFERRAWRYWNRVFRGGVRVDDDITITGSEDVHGRDVKVVEDLPLDMQGGDGTTGSTGPWEHRIINVAGNHDVGYAGDISDVRMERFDKAFGRANWDIRFEYRASTRDNPATTREGIHSASADTPISTPANPVGVPLSSTTTPSIHVIVLNSLLLDTPALHPSIQQHTYKFINDVIQRRSKPVEDRSSFTLLLTHLHSQSEGSVSMLPISASTTGRSQSATGT
;
A
#
# COMPACT_ATOMS: atom_id res chain seq x y z
N MET A 1 -5.68 -15.62 52.12
CA MET A 1 -6.66 -14.80 51.35
C MET A 1 -7.52 -15.76 50.53
N SER A 2 -8.81 -15.50 50.39
CA SER A 2 -9.70 -16.37 49.60
C SER A 2 -9.49 -16.11 48.11
N LEU A 3 -9.59 -17.14 47.26
CA LEU A 3 -9.49 -16.99 45.80
C LEU A 3 -10.33 -15.82 45.24
N PRO A 4 -11.57 -15.56 45.73
CA PRO A 4 -12.36 -14.40 45.32
C PRO A 4 -11.75 -13.04 45.69
N THR A 5 -11.08 -12.92 46.85
CA THR A 5 -10.45 -11.65 47.25
C THR A 5 -9.21 -11.35 46.42
N THR A 6 -8.39 -12.37 46.16
CA THR A 6 -7.22 -12.24 45.26
C THR A 6 -7.64 -11.90 43.84
N LEU A 7 -8.67 -12.57 43.29
CA LEU A 7 -9.18 -12.28 41.95
C LEU A 7 -9.73 -10.86 41.84
N ARG A 8 -10.47 -10.39 42.85
CA ARG A 8 -11.03 -9.03 42.88
C ARG A 8 -9.93 -7.96 42.91
N GLN A 9 -8.88 -8.18 43.70
CA GLN A 9 -7.72 -7.28 43.73
C GLN A 9 -6.99 -7.28 42.39
N LEU A 10 -6.71 -8.46 41.83
CA LEU A 10 -6.06 -8.58 40.53
C LEU A 10 -6.86 -7.86 39.43
N LEU A 11 -8.18 -8.06 39.39
CA LEU A 11 -9.06 -7.43 38.42
C LEU A 11 -9.06 -5.90 38.56
N SER A 12 -9.00 -5.38 39.79
CA SER A 12 -8.98 -3.93 40.03
C SER A 12 -7.75 -3.21 39.44
N TYR A 13 -6.64 -3.95 39.26
CA TYR A 13 -5.45 -3.44 38.57
C TYR A 13 -5.42 -3.80 37.09
N LEU A 14 -5.74 -5.05 36.73
CA LEU A 14 -5.65 -5.51 35.35
C LEU A 14 -6.69 -4.84 34.45
N LEU A 15 -7.90 -4.55 34.94
CA LEU A 15 -8.94 -3.91 34.15
C LEU A 15 -8.54 -2.50 33.65
N PRO A 16 -8.13 -1.55 34.50
CA PRO A 16 -7.72 -0.23 34.02
C PRO A 16 -6.47 -0.29 33.14
N ILE A 17 -5.51 -1.17 33.44
CA ILE A 17 -4.33 -1.39 32.58
C ILE A 17 -4.76 -1.89 31.19
N SER A 18 -5.65 -2.88 31.14
CA SER A 18 -6.15 -3.43 29.86
C SER A 18 -6.91 -2.37 29.05
N ILE A 19 -7.78 -1.60 29.70
CA ILE A 19 -8.52 -0.50 29.04
C ILE A 19 -7.55 0.54 28.48
N THR A 20 -6.58 0.98 29.29
CA THR A 20 -5.60 1.99 28.87
C THR A 20 -4.76 1.48 27.70
N SER A 21 -4.30 0.23 27.77
CA SER A 21 -3.55 -0.41 26.68
C SER A 21 -4.38 -0.55 25.40
N ILE A 22 -5.67 -0.88 25.50
CA ILE A 22 -6.57 -0.96 24.34
C ILE A 22 -6.77 0.42 23.72
N ILE A 23 -7.03 1.45 24.54
CA ILE A 23 -7.16 2.83 24.05
C ILE A 23 -5.88 3.27 23.35
N TYR A 24 -4.72 2.99 23.94
CA TYR A 24 -3.42 3.28 23.34
C TYR A 24 -3.25 2.55 22.01
N LEU A 25 -3.54 1.24 21.97
CA LEU A 25 -3.37 0.41 20.79
C LEU A 25 -4.28 0.84 19.64
N TYR A 26 -5.51 1.27 19.90
CA TYR A 26 -6.46 1.72 18.86
C TYR A 26 -6.31 3.19 18.49
N SER A 27 -5.72 4.00 19.36
CA SER A 27 -5.47 5.42 19.11
C SER A 27 -3.99 5.70 18.79
N TYR A 28 -3.18 4.67 18.56
CA TYR A 28 -1.76 4.82 18.26
C TYR A 28 -1.48 5.76 17.08
N PRO A 29 -2.28 5.82 15.99
CA PRO A 29 -2.01 6.74 14.90
C PRO A 29 -2.08 8.21 15.35
N ILE A 30 -2.93 8.50 16.35
CA ILE A 30 -3.06 9.82 16.96
C ILE A 30 -1.80 10.14 17.79
N PHE A 31 -1.40 9.21 18.67
CA PHE A 31 -0.24 9.39 19.55
C PHE A 31 1.09 9.48 18.80
N HIS A 32 1.21 8.78 17.66
CA HIS A 32 2.40 8.80 16.80
C HIS A 32 2.32 9.85 15.69
N GLY A 33 1.28 10.68 15.65
CA GLY A 33 1.16 11.78 14.71
C GLY A 33 1.04 11.34 13.25
N CYS A 34 0.49 10.15 12.98
CA CYS A 34 0.29 9.61 11.64
C CYS A 34 -0.75 10.44 10.87
N ASN A 35 -0.32 11.52 10.20
CA ASN A 35 -1.17 12.46 9.49
C ASN A 35 -0.52 12.88 8.18
N PHE A 36 -1.32 13.10 7.15
CA PHE A 36 -0.83 13.76 5.94
C PHE A 36 -0.55 15.24 6.23
N PRO A 37 0.50 15.83 5.60
CA PRO A 37 0.77 17.25 5.75
C PRO A 37 -0.39 18.08 5.17
N PRO A 38 -0.72 19.25 5.77
CA PRO A 38 -1.65 20.18 5.17
C PRO A 38 -1.09 20.70 3.84
N THR A 39 -1.96 21.04 2.88
CA THR A 39 -1.52 21.74 1.67
C THR A 39 -0.87 23.06 2.05
N ALA A 40 0.21 23.44 1.36
CA ALA A 40 0.84 24.74 1.58
C ALA A 40 -0.21 25.87 1.38
N PRO A 41 -0.22 26.91 2.23
CA PRO A 41 -1.01 28.09 1.96
C PRO A 41 -0.55 28.66 0.60
N GLY A 42 -1.50 29.07 -0.24
CA GLY A 42 -1.15 29.78 -1.49
C GLY A 42 -0.27 31.00 -1.17
N ALA A 43 0.57 31.42 -2.10
CA ALA A 43 1.54 32.52 -1.92
C ALA A 43 0.92 33.86 -1.44
N SER A 44 -0.41 33.99 -1.46
CA SER A 44 -1.20 35.13 -0.99
C SER A 44 -1.74 35.00 0.44
N SER A 45 -1.55 33.86 1.13
CA SER A 45 -2.12 33.61 2.46
C SER A 45 -1.06 33.65 3.55
N SER A 46 -1.11 34.71 4.39
CA SER A 46 -0.24 34.91 5.55
C SER A 46 -0.68 34.11 6.80
N LEU A 47 -1.53 33.10 6.62
CA LEU A 47 -2.09 32.30 7.70
C LEU A 47 -1.19 31.10 7.98
N SER A 48 -0.84 30.90 9.25
CA SER A 48 -0.15 29.72 9.72
C SER A 48 -0.99 28.47 9.42
N SER A 49 -0.42 27.50 8.70
CA SER A 49 -1.07 26.21 8.48
C SER A 49 -1.41 25.56 9.83
N PRO A 50 -2.63 25.03 10.02
CA PRO A 50 -2.98 24.32 11.24
C PRO A 50 -2.09 23.08 11.41
N LEU A 51 -1.89 22.67 12.67
CA LEU A 51 -1.17 21.42 12.97
C LEU A 51 -1.80 20.24 12.22
N PRO A 52 -1.02 19.34 11.60
CA PRO A 52 -1.55 18.22 10.81
C PRO A 52 -2.60 17.39 11.55
N ILE A 53 -2.39 17.14 12.85
CA ILE A 53 -3.29 16.36 13.70
C ILE A 53 -4.67 17.02 13.87
N LEU A 54 -4.73 18.36 13.97
CA LEU A 54 -5.99 19.10 14.06
C LEU A 54 -6.71 19.07 12.72
N ASN A 55 -5.97 19.09 11.61
CA ASN A 55 -6.55 19.00 10.28
C ASN A 55 -7.19 17.62 10.06
N THR A 56 -6.50 16.54 10.44
CA THR A 56 -7.05 15.18 10.40
C THR A 56 -8.26 15.01 11.32
N LEU A 57 -8.19 15.46 12.58
CA LEU A 57 -9.31 15.35 13.53
C LEU A 57 -10.57 16.03 13.00
N ARG A 58 -10.43 17.18 12.33
CA ARG A 58 -11.56 17.89 11.70
C ARG A 58 -12.18 17.13 10.53
N GLN A 59 -11.42 16.30 9.81
CA GLN A 59 -12.01 15.46 8.79
C GLN A 59 -12.94 14.39 9.40
N HIS A 60 -12.80 14.08 10.70
CA HIS A 60 -13.65 13.13 11.42
C HIS A 60 -14.83 13.76 12.14
N VAL A 61 -14.80 15.08 12.37
CA VAL A 61 -15.85 15.80 13.11
C VAL A 61 -16.43 16.87 12.20
N ASP A 62 -17.64 16.64 11.71
CA ASP A 62 -18.40 17.68 11.01
C ASP A 62 -18.90 18.68 12.06
N ILE A 63 -18.33 19.89 12.08
CA ILE A 63 -18.70 20.95 13.02
C ILE A 63 -19.56 21.96 12.26
N PRO A 64 -20.89 21.97 12.50
CA PRO A 64 -21.75 22.99 11.92
C PRO A 64 -21.28 24.38 12.37
N HIS A 65 -21.30 25.35 11.45
CA HIS A 65 -21.01 26.78 11.68
C HIS A 65 -19.53 27.25 11.65
N LEU A 66 -18.58 26.43 11.22
CA LEU A 66 -17.23 26.92 10.90
C LEU A 66 -17.13 27.36 9.44
N ASP A 67 -16.67 28.60 9.20
CA ASP A 67 -16.45 29.18 7.88
C ASP A 67 -15.36 28.41 7.12
N MET A 68 -15.79 27.55 6.21
CA MET A 68 -14.95 26.64 5.40
C MET A 68 -13.96 27.37 4.48
N SER A 69 -14.14 28.68 4.25
CA SER A 69 -13.29 29.48 3.36
C SER A 69 -11.89 29.77 3.92
N LYS A 70 -11.65 29.48 5.21
CA LYS A 70 -10.40 29.83 5.92
C LYS A 70 -9.42 28.67 6.14
N TYR A 71 -9.69 27.47 5.61
CA TYR A 71 -8.94 26.26 5.94
C TYR A 71 -8.35 25.54 4.72
N THR A 72 -7.21 24.89 4.92
CA THR A 72 -6.43 24.21 3.87
C THR A 72 -7.14 22.98 3.34
N ARG A 73 -7.44 22.99 2.03
CA ARG A 73 -8.04 21.87 1.28
C ARG A 73 -7.18 20.60 1.48
N ALA A 74 -7.81 19.43 1.60
CA ALA A 74 -7.05 18.17 1.64
C ALA A 74 -6.29 17.99 0.32
N ALA A 75 -5.06 17.46 0.39
CA ALA A 75 -4.32 17.13 -0.83
C ALA A 75 -5.12 16.11 -1.65
N PRO A 76 -5.28 16.33 -2.98
CA PRO A 76 -6.09 15.47 -3.84
C PRO A 76 -5.46 14.07 -4.03
N PHE A 77 -4.16 13.93 -3.74
CA PHE A 77 -3.44 12.67 -3.71
C PHE A 77 -2.71 12.51 -2.37
N ARG A 78 -3.13 11.50 -1.60
CA ARG A 78 -2.60 11.06 -0.30
C ARG A 78 -2.44 9.54 -0.36
N LEU A 79 -1.20 9.07 -0.41
CA LEU A 79 -0.87 7.66 -0.51
C LEU A 79 -0.50 7.09 0.86
N LEU A 80 -1.30 6.14 1.35
CA LEU A 80 -0.94 5.30 2.48
C LEU A 80 -0.14 4.10 1.97
N VAL A 81 1.09 3.96 2.46
CA VAL A 81 2.00 2.87 2.08
C VAL A 81 2.09 1.88 3.24
N LEU A 82 1.83 0.62 2.94
CA LEU A 82 2.05 -0.52 3.82
C LEU A 82 3.06 -1.44 3.14
N ALA A 83 3.86 -2.18 3.89
CA ALA A 83 4.89 -3.03 3.31
C ALA A 83 4.93 -4.37 4.05
N ASP A 84 5.32 -5.41 3.30
CA ASP A 84 5.78 -6.69 3.82
C ASP A 84 4.83 -7.34 4.85
N PRO A 85 3.52 -7.51 4.56
CA PRO A 85 2.60 -8.13 5.51
C PRO A 85 2.85 -9.64 5.69
N GLN A 86 3.51 -10.31 4.74
CA GLN A 86 3.97 -11.70 4.78
C GLN A 86 2.95 -12.68 5.37
N LEU A 87 1.76 -12.76 4.77
CA LEU A 87 0.74 -13.69 5.28
C LEU A 87 1.26 -15.15 5.20
N GLU A 88 1.57 -15.71 6.37
CA GLU A 88 1.98 -17.09 6.55
C GLU A 88 0.77 -18.04 6.68
N GLY A 89 0.98 -19.35 6.55
CA GLY A 89 -0.09 -20.34 6.70
C GLY A 89 0.45 -21.76 6.88
N ASP A 90 -0.16 -22.75 6.23
CA ASP A 90 0.12 -24.17 6.49
C ASP A 90 1.58 -24.57 6.22
N SER A 91 2.27 -23.85 5.33
CA SER A 91 3.69 -24.11 5.05
C SER A 91 4.61 -23.86 6.25
N SER A 92 4.16 -23.13 7.28
CA SER A 92 4.89 -22.94 8.54
C SER A 92 4.40 -23.83 9.68
N LEU A 93 3.44 -24.72 9.41
CA LEU A 93 2.97 -25.73 10.36
C LEU A 93 3.70 -27.07 10.16
N PRO A 94 3.80 -27.91 11.20
CA PRO A 94 4.37 -29.25 11.06
C PRO A 94 3.62 -30.08 10.01
N ASN A 95 4.37 -30.94 9.32
CA ASN A 95 3.83 -31.77 8.25
C ASN A 95 2.59 -32.56 8.72
N PRO A 96 1.44 -32.49 8.02
CA PRO A 96 0.24 -33.24 8.38
C PRO A 96 0.45 -34.77 8.40
N LYS A 97 1.44 -35.27 7.65
CA LYS A 97 1.84 -36.69 7.67
C LYS A 97 2.49 -37.10 8.99
N ASP A 98 3.03 -36.14 9.74
CA ASP A 98 3.51 -36.27 11.12
C ASP A 98 2.46 -35.73 12.11
N SER A 99 1.21 -36.20 12.00
CA SER A 99 0.19 -35.84 12.99
C SER A 99 0.36 -36.64 14.29
N PHE A 100 -0.13 -36.08 15.40
CA PHE A 100 -0.11 -36.76 16.71
C PHE A 100 -0.77 -38.16 16.65
N LEU A 101 -1.89 -38.27 15.94
CA LEU A 101 -2.61 -39.55 15.79
C LEU A 101 -1.79 -40.60 15.04
N LYS A 102 -1.03 -40.20 14.01
CA LYS A 102 -0.17 -41.12 13.26
C LYS A 102 1.01 -41.62 14.10
N ARG A 103 1.60 -40.75 14.92
CA ARG A 103 2.63 -41.16 15.88
C ARG A 103 2.09 -42.10 16.95
N LEU A 104 0.88 -41.83 17.46
CA LEU A 104 0.21 -42.73 18.39
C LEU A 104 -0.06 -44.12 17.79
N ALA A 105 -0.44 -44.18 16.50
CA ALA A 105 -0.57 -45.43 15.79
C ALA A 105 0.77 -46.18 15.66
N GLY A 106 1.87 -45.47 15.40
CA GLY A 106 3.23 -46.04 15.36
C GLY A 106 3.67 -46.61 16.72
N TYR A 107 3.38 -45.93 17.83
CA TYR A 107 3.64 -46.46 19.17
C TYR A 107 2.85 -47.73 19.43
N ARG A 108 1.57 -47.77 19.02
CA ARG A 108 0.76 -48.97 19.14
C ARG A 108 1.36 -50.12 18.34
N GLU A 109 1.79 -49.86 17.11
CA GLU A 109 2.41 -50.86 16.24
C GLU A 109 3.68 -51.43 16.89
N ALA A 110 4.59 -50.57 17.37
CA ALA A 110 5.83 -50.96 18.05
C ALA A 110 5.58 -51.80 19.31
N ILE A 111 4.51 -51.52 20.06
CA ILE A 111 4.11 -52.31 21.24
C ILE A 111 3.54 -53.67 20.80
N THR A 112 2.75 -53.71 19.72
CA THR A 112 2.11 -54.95 19.24
C THR A 112 3.03 -55.88 18.45
N SER A 113 4.14 -55.35 17.92
CA SER A 113 5.12 -56.10 17.13
C SER A 113 6.30 -56.63 17.95
N ALA A 114 6.32 -56.40 19.25
CA ALA A 114 7.40 -56.86 20.12
C ALA A 114 7.24 -58.35 20.44
N ASP A 115 8.31 -59.12 20.22
CA ASP A 115 8.30 -60.58 20.35
C ASP A 115 8.49 -61.07 21.80
N THR A 116 9.13 -60.26 22.66
CA THR A 116 9.39 -60.59 24.07
C THR A 116 8.76 -59.60 25.04
N TRP A 117 8.51 -60.06 26.28
CA TRP A 117 7.91 -59.21 27.31
C TRP A 117 8.81 -58.05 27.75
N GLU A 118 10.14 -58.25 27.69
CA GLU A 118 11.11 -57.19 27.96
C GLU A 118 11.06 -56.11 26.87
N ASP A 119 10.95 -56.52 25.61
CA ASP A 119 10.80 -55.60 24.48
C ASP A 119 9.48 -54.83 24.54
N VAL A 120 8.39 -55.47 24.98
CA VAL A 120 7.10 -54.81 25.21
C VAL A 120 7.23 -53.73 26.28
N LEU A 121 7.87 -54.02 27.42
CA LEU A 121 8.05 -53.04 28.50
C LEU A 121 8.94 -51.86 28.06
N LEU A 122 10.03 -52.13 27.35
CA LEU A 122 10.90 -51.09 26.78
C LEU A 122 10.14 -50.25 25.74
N ALA A 123 9.34 -50.86 24.87
CA ALA A 123 8.53 -50.17 23.88
C ALA A 123 7.45 -49.29 24.54
N ILE A 124 6.81 -49.75 25.61
CA ILE A 124 5.84 -48.96 26.37
C ILE A 124 6.52 -47.76 27.03
N LEU A 125 7.63 -47.97 27.74
CA LEU A 125 8.34 -46.90 28.46
C LEU A 125 8.89 -45.85 27.48
N GLY A 126 9.49 -46.31 26.38
CA GLY A 126 9.98 -45.46 25.29
C GLY A 126 8.86 -44.67 24.64
N SER A 127 7.76 -45.32 24.25
CA SER A 127 6.59 -44.66 23.65
C SER A 127 5.97 -43.63 24.58
N LEU A 128 5.88 -43.91 25.88
CA LEU A 128 5.31 -42.98 26.86
C LEU A 128 6.22 -41.76 27.07
N ARG A 129 7.54 -41.98 27.12
CA ARG A 129 8.53 -40.91 27.16
C ARG A 129 8.42 -40.01 25.93
N ASP A 130 8.38 -40.60 24.73
CA ASP A 130 8.34 -39.85 23.47
C ASP A 130 6.99 -39.13 23.30
N MET A 131 5.89 -39.77 23.67
CA MET A 131 4.56 -39.15 23.69
C MET A 131 4.54 -37.88 24.55
N VAL A 132 5.07 -37.94 25.77
CA VAL A 132 4.99 -36.82 26.73
C VAL A 132 6.04 -35.74 26.43
N LEU A 133 7.30 -36.13 26.23
CA LEU A 133 8.41 -35.17 26.12
C LEU A 133 8.58 -34.62 24.70
N VAL A 134 8.16 -35.36 23.67
CA VAL A 134 8.37 -34.95 22.27
C VAL A 134 7.04 -34.57 21.65
N ASP A 135 6.07 -35.48 21.62
CA ASP A 135 4.88 -35.31 20.80
C ASP A 135 3.87 -34.33 21.36
N LEU A 136 3.63 -34.38 22.68
CA LEU A 136 2.77 -33.42 23.35
C LEU A 136 3.33 -32.00 23.20
N LEU A 137 4.63 -31.81 23.50
CA LEU A 137 5.27 -30.50 23.36
C LEU A 137 5.26 -30.01 21.91
N ARG A 138 5.54 -30.87 20.92
CA ARG A 138 5.45 -30.52 19.50
C ARG A 138 4.02 -30.12 19.10
N SER A 139 3.01 -30.85 19.58
CA SER A 139 1.60 -30.56 19.28
C SER A 139 1.13 -29.25 19.92
N LEU A 140 1.61 -28.94 21.13
CA LEU A 140 1.37 -27.66 21.78
C LEU A 140 2.04 -26.50 21.01
N ARG A 141 3.29 -26.66 20.54
CA ARG A 141 3.95 -25.65 19.69
C ARG A 141 3.21 -25.45 18.37
N ALA A 142 2.74 -26.52 17.74
CA ALA A 142 1.95 -26.45 16.51
C ALA A 142 0.64 -25.69 16.74
N THR A 143 -0.04 -25.97 17.85
CA THR A 143 -1.28 -25.28 18.24
C THR A 143 -1.02 -23.81 18.51
N ARG A 144 0.05 -23.48 19.24
CA ARG A 144 0.48 -22.09 19.44
C ARG A 144 0.73 -21.38 18.11
N LYS A 145 1.48 -21.98 17.18
CA LYS A 145 1.74 -21.37 15.86
C LYS A 145 0.44 -21.12 15.10
N ARG A 146 -0.56 -22.01 15.17
CA ARG A 146 -1.89 -21.76 14.55
C ARG A 146 -2.59 -20.53 15.15
N ILE A 147 -2.50 -20.36 16.47
CA ILE A 147 -3.03 -19.17 17.15
C ILE A 147 -2.24 -17.93 16.74
N ASP A 148 -0.91 -18.03 16.65
CA ASP A 148 -0.04 -16.93 16.22
C ASP A 148 -0.38 -16.51 14.78
N LEU A 149 -0.57 -17.44 13.85
CA LEU A 149 -0.98 -17.16 12.47
C LEU A 149 -2.33 -16.45 12.40
N PHE A 150 -3.30 -16.89 13.21
CA PHE A 150 -4.58 -16.22 13.33
C PHE A 150 -4.42 -14.81 13.89
N GLY A 151 -3.67 -14.66 14.98
CA GLY A 151 -3.40 -13.36 15.62
C GLY A 151 -2.69 -12.38 14.70
N ASN A 152 -1.71 -12.83 13.92
CA ASN A 152 -0.96 -12.00 12.97
C ASN A 152 -1.88 -11.34 11.95
N ASP A 153 -2.85 -12.07 11.40
CA ASP A 153 -3.79 -11.47 10.45
C ASP A 153 -4.62 -10.35 11.09
N PHE A 154 -5.09 -10.55 12.32
CA PHE A 154 -5.87 -9.53 13.03
C PHE A 154 -5.01 -8.36 13.50
N TYR A 155 -3.74 -8.60 13.80
CA TYR A 155 -2.77 -7.56 14.08
C TYR A 155 -2.50 -6.68 12.84
N LEU A 156 -2.29 -7.29 11.67
CA LEU A 156 -2.16 -6.55 10.41
C LEU A 156 -3.46 -5.82 10.05
N ALA A 157 -4.61 -6.46 10.24
CA ALA A 157 -5.91 -5.82 10.04
C ALA A 157 -6.09 -4.60 10.96
N HIS A 158 -5.63 -4.70 12.21
CA HIS A 158 -5.66 -3.61 13.17
C HIS A 158 -4.82 -2.41 12.70
N ILE A 159 -3.59 -2.66 12.21
CA ILE A 159 -2.71 -1.62 11.65
C ILE A 159 -3.40 -0.93 10.47
N TYR A 160 -3.82 -1.69 9.45
CA TYR A 160 -4.46 -1.14 8.26
C TYR A 160 -5.70 -0.33 8.60
N ARG A 161 -6.63 -0.90 9.38
CA ARG A 161 -7.90 -0.23 9.72
C ARG A 161 -7.69 1.02 10.56
N SER A 162 -6.79 0.98 11.55
CA SER A 162 -6.52 2.13 12.41
C SER A 162 -5.88 3.28 11.61
N LEU A 163 -4.91 2.98 10.75
CA LEU A 163 -4.27 3.99 9.90
C LEU A 163 -5.20 4.52 8.81
N HIS A 164 -5.90 3.63 8.10
CA HIS A 164 -6.83 4.02 7.03
C HIS A 164 -7.95 4.89 7.58
N TRP A 165 -8.60 4.47 8.68
CA TRP A 165 -9.60 5.28 9.35
C TRP A 165 -9.03 6.62 9.78
N TRP A 166 -7.94 6.64 10.56
CA TRP A 166 -7.42 7.89 11.10
C TRP A 166 -6.93 8.86 10.02
N SER A 167 -6.02 8.40 9.15
CA SER A 167 -5.32 9.27 8.18
C SER A 167 -6.12 9.64 6.94
N LYS A 168 -7.25 8.94 6.67
CA LYS A 168 -8.13 9.15 5.51
C LYS A 168 -7.36 9.26 4.18
N PRO A 169 -6.59 8.23 3.77
CA PRO A 169 -5.84 8.27 2.52
C PRO A 169 -6.79 8.28 1.32
N THR A 170 -6.32 8.81 0.20
CA THR A 170 -7.05 8.72 -1.09
C THR A 170 -6.65 7.48 -1.90
N HIS A 171 -5.44 6.98 -1.66
CA HIS A 171 -4.84 5.84 -2.37
C HIS A 171 -4.11 4.99 -1.34
N VAL A 172 -4.12 3.67 -1.53
CA VAL A 172 -3.41 2.72 -0.68
C VAL A 172 -2.53 1.84 -1.55
N THR A 173 -1.31 1.57 -1.09
CA THR A 173 -0.43 0.57 -1.70
C THR A 173 0.15 -0.38 -0.67
N VAL A 174 0.37 -1.64 -1.08
CA VAL A 174 1.10 -2.65 -0.33
C VAL A 174 2.36 -3.02 -1.12
N LEU A 175 3.52 -2.75 -0.54
CA LEU A 175 4.83 -2.93 -1.15
C LEU A 175 5.36 -4.34 -0.90
N GLY A 176 5.05 -5.26 -1.81
CA GLY A 176 5.67 -6.58 -1.88
C GLY A 176 5.37 -7.50 -0.71
N ASP A 177 5.73 -8.76 -0.91
CA ASP A 177 5.71 -9.83 0.07
C ASP A 177 4.37 -9.91 0.80
N LEU A 178 3.30 -9.91 0.00
CA LEU A 178 1.92 -10.01 0.45
C LEU A 178 1.69 -11.34 1.18
N ILE A 179 2.27 -12.42 0.66
CA ILE A 179 2.29 -13.74 1.27
C ILE A 179 3.71 -14.09 1.72
N GLY A 180 3.85 -14.84 2.81
CA GLY A 180 5.17 -15.13 3.38
C GLY A 180 6.01 -16.19 2.65
N SER A 181 5.51 -16.80 1.56
CA SER A 181 6.27 -17.81 0.81
C SER A 181 5.71 -18.10 -0.58
N GLN A 182 6.61 -18.16 -1.56
CA GLN A 182 6.35 -18.50 -2.95
C GLN A 182 6.23 -20.02 -3.16
N TRP A 183 6.75 -20.81 -2.22
CA TRP A 183 6.80 -22.29 -2.25
C TRP A 183 5.56 -22.92 -1.60
N VAL A 184 4.40 -22.52 -2.07
CA VAL A 184 3.10 -23.00 -1.58
C VAL A 184 2.27 -23.61 -2.70
N THR A 185 1.47 -24.61 -2.36
CA THR A 185 0.44 -25.16 -3.24
C THR A 185 -0.61 -24.10 -3.58
N ASP A 186 -1.29 -24.22 -4.72
CA ASP A 186 -2.29 -23.23 -5.13
C ASP A 186 -3.45 -23.10 -4.14
N GLY A 187 -3.90 -24.20 -3.54
CA GLY A 187 -4.93 -24.14 -2.49
C GLY A 187 -4.47 -23.44 -1.20
N GLU A 188 -3.18 -23.40 -0.91
CA GLU A 188 -2.62 -22.60 0.20
C GLU A 188 -2.48 -21.13 -0.22
N PHE A 189 -2.03 -20.87 -1.44
CA PHE A 189 -1.98 -19.52 -2.01
C PHE A 189 -3.37 -18.85 -1.99
N GLU A 190 -4.40 -19.53 -2.48
CA GLU A 190 -5.78 -19.05 -2.50
C GLU A 190 -6.32 -18.75 -1.11
N ARG A 191 -5.99 -19.60 -0.11
CA ARG A 191 -6.36 -19.35 1.29
C ARG A 191 -5.67 -18.11 1.86
N ARG A 192 -4.42 -17.86 1.50
CA ARG A 192 -3.70 -16.62 1.89
C ARG A 192 -4.27 -15.39 1.21
N ALA A 193 -4.51 -15.45 -0.10
CA ALA A 193 -5.15 -14.38 -0.86
C ALA A 193 -6.56 -14.06 -0.31
N TRP A 194 -7.33 -15.09 0.05
CA TRP A 194 -8.64 -14.89 0.69
C TRP A 194 -8.50 -14.17 2.03
N ARG A 195 -7.57 -14.55 2.89
CA ARG A 195 -7.34 -13.86 4.18
C ARG A 195 -6.81 -12.44 3.98
N TYR A 196 -5.96 -12.22 2.98
CA TYR A 196 -5.48 -10.90 2.60
C TYR A 196 -6.67 -9.95 2.37
N TRP A 197 -7.60 -10.31 1.47
CA TRP A 197 -8.73 -9.44 1.12
C TRP A 197 -9.86 -9.44 2.16
N ASN A 198 -10.16 -10.57 2.80
CA ASN A 198 -11.34 -10.69 3.66
C ASN A 198 -11.06 -10.45 5.15
N ARG A 199 -9.79 -10.51 5.57
CA ARG A 199 -9.39 -10.33 6.97
C ARG A 199 -8.49 -9.12 7.14
N VAL A 200 -7.32 -9.10 6.51
CA VAL A 200 -6.32 -8.01 6.68
C VAL A 200 -6.83 -6.71 6.07
N PHE A 201 -7.08 -6.72 4.77
CA PHE A 201 -7.51 -5.57 3.98
C PHE A 201 -9.01 -5.57 3.70
N ARG A 202 -9.81 -6.01 4.68
CA ARG A 202 -11.27 -6.09 4.54
C ARG A 202 -11.86 -4.75 4.11
N GLY A 203 -12.61 -4.76 3.01
CA GLY A 203 -13.20 -3.56 2.40
C GLY A 203 -12.34 -2.97 1.27
N GLY A 204 -11.07 -3.37 1.18
CA GLY A 204 -10.22 -3.08 0.04
C GLY A 204 -10.59 -3.93 -1.17
N VAL A 205 -10.33 -3.39 -2.37
CA VAL A 205 -10.56 -4.05 -3.65
C VAL A 205 -9.30 -4.00 -4.50
N ARG A 206 -9.12 -5.03 -5.33
CA ARG A 206 -8.06 -5.08 -6.35
C ARG A 206 -8.26 -3.95 -7.37
N VAL A 207 -7.18 -3.38 -7.90
CA VAL A 207 -7.26 -2.48 -9.06
C VAL A 207 -7.75 -3.28 -10.27
N ASP A 208 -8.71 -2.74 -11.02
CA ASP A 208 -9.35 -3.44 -12.14
C ASP A 208 -8.39 -3.62 -13.34
N ASP A 209 -8.66 -4.63 -14.18
CA ASP A 209 -7.78 -4.97 -15.31
C ASP A 209 -7.81 -3.95 -16.45
N ASP A 210 -8.89 -3.17 -16.56
CA ASP A 210 -9.02 -2.06 -17.50
C ASP A 210 -8.12 -0.89 -17.11
N ILE A 211 -7.98 -0.61 -15.81
CA ILE A 211 -7.03 0.40 -15.29
C ILE A 211 -5.58 -0.07 -15.46
N THR A 212 -5.32 -1.36 -15.23
CA THR A 212 -3.96 -1.93 -15.34
C THR A 212 -3.60 -2.38 -16.77
N ILE A 213 -4.40 -2.01 -17.78
CA ILE A 213 -4.26 -2.49 -19.17
C ILE A 213 -2.88 -2.17 -19.79
N THR A 214 -2.21 -1.11 -19.35
CA THR A 214 -0.85 -0.73 -19.79
C THR A 214 0.21 -1.79 -19.50
N GLY A 215 -0.09 -2.70 -18.57
CA GLY A 215 0.69 -3.88 -18.21
C GLY A 215 0.47 -5.13 -19.02
N SER A 216 -0.50 -5.12 -19.95
CA SER A 216 -0.92 -6.31 -20.67
C SER A 216 0.00 -6.65 -21.86
N GLU A 217 0.24 -7.94 -22.09
CA GLU A 217 1.14 -8.42 -23.16
C GLU A 217 0.71 -7.93 -24.54
N ASP A 218 -0.59 -7.85 -24.77
CA ASP A 218 -1.16 -7.47 -26.06
C ASP A 218 -0.91 -6.00 -26.39
N VAL A 219 -0.74 -5.11 -25.39
CA VAL A 219 -0.61 -3.66 -25.64
C VAL A 219 0.82 -3.20 -25.87
N HIS A 220 1.81 -4.10 -25.76
CA HIS A 220 3.20 -3.70 -25.93
C HIS A 220 3.50 -3.09 -27.29
N GLY A 221 4.25 -1.98 -27.27
CA GLY A 221 4.55 -1.19 -28.46
C GLY A 221 3.41 -0.32 -29.00
N ARG A 222 2.19 -0.40 -28.42
CA ARG A 222 1.05 0.46 -28.76
C ARG A 222 1.03 1.71 -27.86
N ASP A 223 0.45 2.81 -28.36
CA ASP A 223 0.27 4.04 -27.57
C ASP A 223 -1.01 3.97 -26.71
N VAL A 224 -1.03 3.05 -25.75
CA VAL A 224 -2.12 2.92 -24.76
C VAL A 224 -1.74 3.70 -23.51
N LYS A 225 -2.61 4.62 -23.08
CA LYS A 225 -2.43 5.45 -21.88
C LYS A 225 -3.70 5.39 -21.04
N VAL A 226 -3.54 5.25 -19.73
CA VAL A 226 -4.63 5.35 -18.76
C VAL A 226 -4.44 6.64 -17.98
N VAL A 227 -5.45 7.49 -18.01
CA VAL A 227 -5.45 8.80 -17.36
C VAL A 227 -6.73 8.95 -16.55
N GLU A 228 -6.59 9.33 -15.29
CA GLU A 228 -7.71 9.65 -14.41
C GLU A 228 -7.58 11.07 -13.86
N ASP A 229 -8.72 11.73 -13.67
CA ASP A 229 -8.78 13.06 -13.10
C ASP A 229 -8.80 12.99 -11.57
N LEU A 230 -7.95 13.77 -10.90
CA LEU A 230 -8.01 13.94 -9.46
C LEU A 230 -9.12 14.93 -9.09
N PRO A 231 -10.15 14.51 -8.33
CA PRO A 231 -11.25 15.40 -7.96
C PRO A 231 -10.74 16.55 -7.07
N LEU A 232 -11.21 17.76 -7.35
CA LEU A 232 -10.86 18.98 -6.60
C LEU A 232 -11.56 19.07 -5.25
N ASP A 233 -12.73 18.46 -5.13
CA ASP A 233 -13.60 18.54 -3.96
C ASP A 233 -14.14 17.15 -3.62
N MET A 234 -13.52 16.48 -2.64
CA MET A 234 -14.15 15.34 -1.95
C MET A 234 -15.22 15.84 -0.98
N GLN A 235 -16.16 16.67 -1.45
CA GLN A 235 -17.40 16.92 -0.73
C GLN A 235 -18.44 15.97 -1.32
N GLY A 236 -18.90 15.02 -0.51
CA GLY A 236 -19.87 14.00 -0.89
C GLY A 236 -21.03 14.61 -1.66
N GLY A 237 -21.10 14.26 -2.95
CA GLY A 237 -22.08 14.75 -3.89
C GLY A 237 -22.56 13.59 -4.75
N ASP A 238 -23.88 13.47 -4.81
CA ASP A 238 -24.74 12.48 -5.45
C ASP A 238 -24.13 11.65 -6.60
N GLY A 239 -24.29 10.33 -6.50
CA GLY A 239 -23.60 9.30 -7.29
C GLY A 239 -24.07 9.17 -8.74
N THR A 240 -24.13 10.26 -9.48
CA THR A 240 -24.67 10.28 -10.85
C THR A 240 -23.85 11.16 -11.80
N THR A 241 -22.64 10.75 -12.14
CA THR A 241 -22.02 10.93 -13.48
C THR A 241 -20.75 10.07 -13.58
N GLY A 242 -20.70 9.18 -14.57
CA GLY A 242 -19.74 8.08 -14.66
C GLY A 242 -18.28 8.50 -14.87
N SER A 243 -17.46 8.17 -13.86
CA SER A 243 -16.08 7.72 -13.98
C SER A 243 -15.78 6.82 -12.76
N THR A 244 -14.98 5.79 -12.94
CA THR A 244 -14.94 4.50 -12.23
C THR A 244 -14.41 4.51 -10.78
N GLY A 245 -15.23 4.93 -9.81
CA GLY A 245 -15.16 4.52 -8.37
C GLY A 245 -14.08 5.18 -7.48
N PRO A 246 -14.30 5.33 -6.16
CA PRO A 246 -13.36 6.02 -5.27
C PRO A 246 -12.11 5.17 -4.98
N TRP A 247 -10.95 5.63 -5.46
CA TRP A 247 -9.61 5.05 -5.19
C TRP A 247 -9.30 4.79 -3.71
N GLU A 248 -10.08 5.37 -2.78
CA GLU A 248 -10.01 5.15 -1.33
C GLU A 248 -9.98 3.67 -0.92
N HIS A 249 -10.68 2.81 -1.68
CA HIS A 249 -10.78 1.38 -1.41
C HIS A 249 -9.91 0.53 -2.35
N ARG A 250 -9.38 1.09 -3.44
CA ARG A 250 -8.49 0.35 -4.36
C ARG A 250 -7.11 0.22 -3.72
N ILE A 251 -6.58 -1.01 -3.69
CA ILE A 251 -5.24 -1.29 -3.15
C ILE A 251 -4.30 -1.63 -4.31
N ILE A 252 -3.26 -0.81 -4.46
CA ILE A 252 -2.16 -1.03 -5.40
C ILE A 252 -1.18 -2.03 -4.79
N ASN A 253 -1.20 -3.27 -5.30
CA ASN A 253 -0.29 -4.31 -4.85
C ASN A 253 0.95 -4.37 -5.72
N VAL A 254 2.11 -4.38 -5.08
CA VAL A 254 3.41 -4.61 -5.72
C VAL A 254 3.81 -6.05 -5.48
N ALA A 255 4.33 -6.75 -6.49
CA ALA A 255 4.84 -8.11 -6.32
C ALA A 255 6.17 -8.12 -5.55
N GLY A 256 6.28 -8.99 -4.54
CA GLY A 256 7.53 -9.27 -3.84
C GLY A 256 8.11 -10.65 -4.13
N ASN A 257 9.33 -10.90 -3.65
CA ASN A 257 10.06 -12.15 -3.89
C ASN A 257 9.41 -13.35 -3.18
N HIS A 258 8.72 -13.12 -2.06
CA HIS A 258 7.92 -14.16 -1.39
C HIS A 258 6.57 -14.40 -2.10
N ASP A 259 6.15 -13.53 -3.01
CA ASP A 259 4.91 -13.72 -3.77
C ASP A 259 5.17 -14.54 -5.04
N VAL A 260 6.11 -14.07 -5.86
CA VAL A 260 6.34 -14.57 -7.22
C VAL A 260 7.71 -15.24 -7.42
N GLY A 261 8.64 -15.07 -6.49
CA GLY A 261 10.05 -15.49 -6.63
C GLY A 261 11.00 -14.35 -7.00
N TYR A 262 12.29 -14.66 -7.12
CA TYR A 262 13.34 -13.73 -7.55
C TYR A 262 14.08 -14.28 -8.77
N ALA A 263 14.27 -13.47 -9.82
CA ALA A 263 14.97 -13.84 -11.05
C ALA A 263 14.57 -15.23 -11.57
N GLY A 264 15.46 -16.22 -11.43
CA GLY A 264 15.24 -17.60 -11.85
C GLY A 264 14.08 -18.31 -11.16
N ASP A 265 13.69 -17.91 -9.95
CA ASP A 265 12.60 -18.55 -9.21
C ASP A 265 11.20 -18.11 -9.71
N ILE A 266 11.12 -17.12 -10.59
CA ILE A 266 9.84 -16.64 -11.12
C ILE A 266 9.37 -17.57 -12.24
N SER A 267 8.07 -17.92 -12.23
CA SER A 267 7.45 -18.79 -13.23
C SER A 267 6.09 -18.26 -13.67
N ASP A 268 5.63 -18.68 -14.86
CA ASP A 268 4.36 -18.25 -15.44
C ASP A 268 3.18 -18.53 -14.49
N VAL A 269 3.17 -19.71 -13.87
CA VAL A 269 2.13 -20.12 -12.91
C VAL A 269 2.08 -19.20 -11.68
N ARG A 270 3.25 -18.76 -11.18
CA ARG A 270 3.32 -17.85 -10.02
C ARG A 270 2.85 -16.45 -10.38
N MET A 271 3.22 -15.97 -11.57
CA MET A 271 2.76 -14.70 -12.09
C MET A 271 1.25 -14.71 -12.34
N GLU A 272 0.71 -15.75 -12.97
CA GLU A 272 -0.72 -15.87 -13.27
C GLU A 272 -1.57 -15.86 -12.00
N ARG A 273 -1.20 -16.66 -10.99
CA ARG A 273 -1.96 -16.67 -9.72
C ARG A 273 -1.82 -15.35 -8.95
N PHE A 274 -0.66 -14.67 -9.04
CA PHE A 274 -0.47 -13.35 -8.46
C PHE A 274 -1.36 -12.30 -9.15
N ASP A 275 -1.29 -12.21 -10.47
CA ASP A 275 -2.07 -11.27 -11.28
C ASP A 275 -3.57 -11.44 -11.02
N LYS A 276 -4.04 -12.69 -10.98
CA LYS A 276 -5.44 -13.02 -10.68
C LYS A 276 -5.88 -12.58 -9.27
N ALA A 277 -5.02 -12.77 -8.27
CA ALA A 277 -5.37 -12.51 -6.87
C ALA A 277 -5.16 -11.06 -6.43
N PHE A 278 -4.11 -10.40 -6.93
CA PHE A 278 -3.60 -9.14 -6.40
C PHE A 278 -3.50 -8.02 -7.43
N GLY A 279 -3.55 -8.35 -8.72
CA GLY A 279 -3.47 -7.43 -9.85
C GLY A 279 -2.14 -7.56 -10.59
N ARG A 280 -2.08 -7.02 -11.81
CA ARG A 280 -0.89 -7.11 -12.67
C ARG A 280 0.36 -6.59 -11.95
N ALA A 281 1.46 -7.31 -12.09
CA ALA A 281 2.72 -6.93 -11.46
C ALA A 281 3.48 -5.78 -12.14
N ASN A 282 3.13 -5.45 -13.40
CA ASN A 282 3.67 -4.33 -14.17
C ASN A 282 2.51 -3.54 -14.75
N TRP A 283 2.38 -2.24 -14.49
CA TRP A 283 1.43 -1.33 -15.14
C TRP A 283 1.68 0.12 -14.71
N ASP A 284 1.12 1.08 -15.43
CA ASP A 284 1.21 2.51 -15.09
C ASP A 284 -0.08 3.27 -15.40
N ILE A 285 -0.32 4.33 -14.61
CA ILE A 285 -1.47 5.24 -14.70
C ILE A 285 -1.03 6.68 -14.45
N ARG A 286 -1.68 7.66 -15.09
CA ARG A 286 -1.49 9.07 -14.80
C ARG A 286 -2.73 9.67 -14.14
N PHE A 287 -2.51 10.36 -13.04
CA PHE A 287 -3.49 11.19 -12.36
C PHE A 287 -3.30 12.65 -12.76
N GLU A 288 -4.26 13.25 -13.44
CA GLU A 288 -4.23 14.67 -13.84
C GLU A 288 -4.96 15.55 -12.84
N TYR A 289 -4.32 16.66 -12.46
CA TYR A 289 -4.92 17.69 -11.62
C TYR A 289 -5.48 18.80 -12.50
N ARG A 290 -6.72 18.62 -12.97
CA ARG A 290 -7.43 19.62 -13.77
C ARG A 290 -8.14 20.61 -12.85
N ALA A 291 -7.50 21.74 -12.57
CA ALA A 291 -8.17 22.86 -11.93
C ALA A 291 -9.34 23.32 -12.82
N SER A 292 -10.57 23.23 -12.34
CA SER A 292 -11.76 23.72 -13.04
C SER A 292 -11.51 25.16 -13.48
N THR A 293 -11.77 25.43 -14.75
CA THR A 293 -11.56 26.70 -15.48
C THR A 293 -12.44 27.86 -14.96
N ARG A 294 -12.84 27.86 -13.69
CA ARG A 294 -13.71 28.90 -13.08
C ARG A 294 -12.96 30.02 -12.37
N ASP A 295 -11.66 29.89 -12.16
CA ASP A 295 -10.83 30.97 -11.60
C ASP A 295 -9.93 31.59 -12.68
N ASN A 296 -10.51 32.00 -13.80
CA ASN A 296 -9.92 33.08 -14.58
C ASN A 296 -10.51 34.38 -14.04
N PRO A 297 -9.80 35.14 -13.17
CA PRO A 297 -10.10 36.54 -13.01
C PRO A 297 -9.74 37.20 -14.34
N ALA A 298 -10.71 37.28 -15.26
CA ALA A 298 -10.64 38.27 -16.31
C ALA A 298 -10.37 39.60 -15.59
N THR A 299 -9.20 40.14 -15.86
CA THR A 299 -8.73 41.41 -15.35
C THR A 299 -9.69 42.50 -15.82
N THR A 300 -10.72 42.78 -15.03
CA THR A 300 -11.45 44.04 -15.09
C THR A 300 -10.48 45.13 -14.66
N ARG A 301 -9.64 45.59 -15.59
CA ARG A 301 -8.98 46.89 -15.44
C ARG A 301 -10.05 47.94 -15.70
N GLU A 302 -10.66 48.41 -14.63
CA GLU A 302 -11.23 49.76 -14.61
C GLU A 302 -10.11 50.75 -14.96
N GLY A 303 -10.25 51.40 -16.10
CA GLY A 303 -9.47 52.56 -16.51
C GLY A 303 -10.44 53.66 -16.87
N ILE A 304 -10.69 54.55 -15.91
CA ILE A 304 -11.40 55.82 -16.11
C ILE A 304 -10.57 56.68 -17.08
N HIS A 305 -11.08 56.95 -18.28
CA HIS A 305 -10.71 58.14 -19.05
C HIS A 305 -11.92 58.66 -19.82
N SER A 306 -12.42 59.80 -19.37
CA SER A 306 -13.33 60.68 -20.12
C SER A 306 -12.62 61.25 -21.35
N ALA A 307 -13.24 61.15 -22.53
CA ALA A 307 -13.28 62.21 -23.56
C ALA A 307 -14.07 61.76 -24.80
N SER A 308 -15.14 62.52 -25.08
CA SER A 308 -15.48 63.15 -26.37
C SER A 308 -15.59 62.31 -27.65
N ALA A 309 -16.77 62.44 -28.27
CA ALA A 309 -17.08 62.06 -29.64
C ALA A 309 -16.16 62.77 -30.66
N ASP A 310 -15.65 62.02 -31.65
CA ASP A 310 -15.88 62.25 -33.09
C ASP A 310 -14.98 61.36 -33.98
N THR A 311 -15.53 60.99 -35.14
CA THR A 311 -14.89 60.49 -36.39
C THR A 311 -14.65 58.97 -36.59
N PRO A 312 -14.83 58.43 -37.83
CA PRO A 312 -15.32 57.06 -38.07
C PRO A 312 -14.28 56.05 -38.64
N ILE A 313 -14.60 54.79 -38.39
CA ILE A 313 -14.37 53.55 -39.16
C ILE A 313 -13.21 53.53 -40.17
N SER A 314 -12.18 52.75 -39.83
CA SER A 314 -11.34 52.03 -40.79
C SER A 314 -10.94 50.67 -40.22
N THR A 315 -11.47 49.63 -40.88
CA THR A 315 -11.08 48.20 -41.01
C THR A 315 -10.19 47.55 -39.94
N PRO A 316 -10.62 46.46 -39.27
CA PRO A 316 -9.76 45.73 -38.34
C PRO A 316 -8.79 44.81 -39.11
N ALA A 317 -7.50 45.11 -39.01
CA ALA A 317 -6.45 44.16 -39.32
C ALA A 317 -6.47 43.03 -38.28
N ASN A 318 -6.30 41.78 -38.76
CA ASN A 318 -6.23 40.56 -37.96
C ASN A 318 -5.37 40.74 -36.70
N PRO A 319 -5.88 40.44 -35.48
CA PRO A 319 -5.03 40.37 -34.32
C PRO A 319 -4.08 39.19 -34.47
N VAL A 320 -2.79 39.50 -34.53
CA VAL A 320 -1.68 38.57 -34.36
C VAL A 320 -1.98 37.72 -33.13
N GLY A 321 -2.16 36.42 -33.34
CA GLY A 321 -2.43 35.45 -32.28
C GLY A 321 -1.33 35.52 -31.24
N VAL A 322 -1.67 36.00 -30.04
CA VAL A 322 -0.88 35.73 -28.84
C VAL A 322 -0.83 34.21 -28.70
N PRO A 323 0.35 33.58 -28.59
CA PRO A 323 0.41 32.15 -28.37
C PRO A 323 -0.31 31.88 -27.06
N LEU A 324 -1.37 31.06 -27.11
CA LEU A 324 -2.00 30.52 -25.93
C LEU A 324 -0.88 29.83 -25.13
N SER A 325 -0.49 30.41 -24.00
CA SER A 325 0.46 29.78 -23.09
C SER A 325 -0.07 28.38 -22.82
N SER A 326 0.66 27.34 -23.25
CA SER A 326 0.27 25.96 -23.04
C SER A 326 0.17 25.72 -21.54
N THR A 327 -1.05 25.76 -21.00
CA THR A 327 -1.36 25.43 -19.62
C THR A 327 -1.04 23.96 -19.42
N THR A 328 0.19 23.67 -18.99
CA THR A 328 0.63 22.32 -18.64
C THR A 328 -0.17 21.85 -17.44
N THR A 329 -0.96 20.79 -17.62
CA THR A 329 -1.77 20.20 -16.55
C THR A 329 -0.85 19.42 -15.60
N PRO A 330 -0.79 19.78 -14.30
CA PRO A 330 -0.02 19.04 -13.31
C PRO A 330 -0.52 17.60 -13.21
N SER A 331 0.39 16.65 -13.04
CA SER A 331 0.02 15.24 -13.00
C SER A 331 0.97 14.41 -12.15
N ILE A 332 0.46 13.30 -11.61
CA ILE A 332 1.25 12.24 -10.96
C ILE A 332 1.21 11.01 -11.87
N HIS A 333 2.35 10.52 -12.32
CA HIS A 333 2.49 9.28 -13.07
C HIS A 333 2.93 8.17 -12.12
N VAL A 334 2.00 7.27 -11.78
CA VAL A 334 2.28 6.12 -10.93
C VAL A 334 2.67 4.94 -11.82
N ILE A 335 3.82 4.34 -11.52
CA ILE A 335 4.36 3.17 -12.22
C ILE A 335 4.51 2.05 -11.20
N VAL A 336 3.81 0.94 -11.39
CA VAL A 336 4.00 -0.30 -10.64
C VAL A 336 4.90 -1.21 -11.47
N LEU A 337 6.04 -1.59 -10.89
CA LEU A 337 7.06 -2.37 -11.58
C LEU A 337 7.43 -3.61 -10.75
N ASN A 338 7.43 -4.77 -11.40
CA ASN A 338 8.07 -5.97 -10.90
C ASN A 338 9.56 -5.94 -11.26
N SER A 339 10.37 -5.33 -10.39
CA SER A 339 11.83 -5.26 -10.59
C SER A 339 12.57 -6.59 -10.37
N LEU A 340 11.90 -7.63 -9.87
CA LEU A 340 12.53 -8.91 -9.49
C LEU A 340 13.03 -9.72 -10.70
N LEU A 341 12.66 -9.29 -11.92
CA LEU A 341 13.08 -9.85 -13.21
C LEU A 341 14.19 -9.05 -13.90
N LEU A 342 14.65 -7.95 -13.30
CA LEU A 342 15.74 -7.15 -13.85
C LEU A 342 17.11 -7.81 -13.63
N ASP A 343 17.21 -8.66 -12.61
CA ASP A 343 18.37 -9.50 -12.37
C ASP A 343 18.34 -10.76 -13.25
N THR A 344 19.53 -11.31 -13.49
CA THR A 344 19.74 -12.47 -14.37
C THR A 344 20.43 -13.61 -13.60
N PRO A 345 20.26 -14.87 -14.02
CA PRO A 345 19.43 -15.33 -15.14
C PRO A 345 17.95 -15.51 -14.75
N ALA A 346 17.04 -15.12 -15.65
CA ALA A 346 15.64 -15.53 -15.59
C ALA A 346 15.48 -16.92 -16.23
N LEU A 347 14.81 -17.86 -15.55
CA LEU A 347 14.55 -19.19 -16.11
C LEU A 347 13.45 -19.17 -17.19
N HIS A 348 12.55 -18.19 -17.13
CA HIS A 348 11.49 -17.95 -18.11
C HIS A 348 11.75 -16.65 -18.88
N PRO A 349 12.41 -16.68 -20.06
CA PRO A 349 12.76 -15.48 -20.82
C PRO A 349 11.56 -14.66 -21.31
N SER A 350 10.40 -15.29 -21.50
CA SER A 350 9.15 -14.62 -21.88
C SER A 350 8.74 -13.56 -20.86
N ILE A 351 8.72 -13.93 -19.58
CA ILE A 351 8.32 -13.05 -18.47
C ILE A 351 9.31 -11.89 -18.32
N GLN A 352 10.61 -12.18 -18.45
CA GLN A 352 11.64 -11.14 -18.43
C GLN A 352 11.50 -10.19 -19.64
N GLN A 353 11.27 -10.72 -20.83
CA GLN A 353 11.04 -9.91 -22.03
C GLN A 353 9.80 -9.02 -21.89
N HIS A 354 8.73 -9.53 -21.26
CA HIS A 354 7.53 -8.76 -20.93
C HIS A 354 7.87 -7.53 -20.08
N THR A 355 8.60 -7.72 -18.99
CA THR A 355 9.05 -6.62 -18.11
C THR A 355 9.90 -5.59 -18.87
N TYR A 356 10.84 -6.01 -19.72
CA TYR A 356 11.62 -5.07 -20.52
C TYR A 356 10.78 -4.33 -21.57
N LYS A 357 9.82 -4.99 -22.22
CA LYS A 357 8.89 -4.32 -23.14
C LYS A 357 8.06 -3.27 -22.40
N PHE A 358 7.54 -3.59 -21.22
CA PHE A 358 6.82 -2.64 -20.37
C PHE A 358 7.68 -1.41 -20.04
N ILE A 359 8.91 -1.61 -19.55
CA ILE A 359 9.84 -0.51 -19.23
C ILE A 359 10.12 0.36 -20.45
N ASN A 360 10.39 -0.25 -21.60
CA ASN A 360 10.62 0.48 -22.85
C ASN A 360 9.39 1.31 -23.25
N ASP A 361 8.18 0.77 -23.10
CA ASP A 361 6.96 1.52 -23.40
C ASP A 361 6.75 2.69 -22.44
N VAL A 362 7.00 2.50 -21.14
CA VAL A 362 6.97 3.59 -20.16
C VAL A 362 7.93 4.71 -20.55
N ILE A 363 9.21 4.38 -20.77
CA ILE A 363 10.27 5.35 -21.05
C ILE A 363 10.02 6.07 -22.39
N GLN A 364 9.69 5.33 -23.45
CA GLN A 364 9.67 5.86 -24.82
C GLN A 364 8.34 6.50 -25.20
N ARG A 365 7.21 6.07 -24.60
CA ARG A 365 5.86 6.45 -25.08
C ARG A 365 5.00 7.15 -24.03
N ARG A 366 5.19 6.86 -22.74
CA ARG A 366 4.26 7.30 -21.69
C ARG A 366 4.85 8.33 -20.74
N SER A 367 6.15 8.31 -20.48
CA SER A 367 6.84 9.30 -19.66
C SER A 367 6.96 10.65 -20.38
N LYS A 368 6.85 11.73 -19.61
CA LYS A 368 7.16 13.08 -20.10
C LYS A 368 8.69 13.31 -20.06
N PRO A 369 9.22 14.31 -20.80
CA PRO A 369 10.62 14.69 -20.70
C PRO A 369 11.03 15.04 -19.27
N VAL A 370 12.30 14.80 -18.90
CA VAL A 370 12.81 15.02 -17.54
C VAL A 370 12.79 16.49 -17.12
N GLU A 371 12.74 17.40 -18.09
CA GLU A 371 12.62 18.84 -17.90
C GLU A 371 11.18 19.28 -17.59
N ASP A 372 10.18 18.42 -17.81
CA ASP A 372 8.78 18.75 -17.56
C ASP A 372 8.47 18.79 -16.06
N ARG A 373 8.32 20.02 -15.53
CA ARG A 373 7.98 20.28 -14.13
C ARG A 373 6.50 20.10 -13.79
N SER A 374 5.66 19.76 -14.75
CA SER A 374 4.23 19.47 -14.56
C SER A 374 3.93 18.00 -14.27
N SER A 375 4.94 17.11 -14.30
CA SER A 375 4.74 15.69 -14.01
C SER A 375 5.61 15.26 -12.83
N PHE A 376 5.00 14.61 -11.85
CA PHE A 376 5.71 13.91 -10.79
C PHE A 376 5.60 12.41 -11.05
N THR A 377 6.73 11.70 -11.12
CA THR A 377 6.73 10.24 -11.33
C THR A 377 6.93 9.52 -10.01
N LEU A 378 6.01 8.60 -9.68
CA LEU A 378 6.07 7.73 -8.52
C LEU A 378 6.28 6.28 -8.97
N LEU A 379 7.46 5.72 -8.70
CA LEU A 379 7.77 4.32 -8.97
C LEU A 379 7.49 3.48 -7.71
N LEU A 380 6.64 2.47 -7.83
CA LEU A 380 6.32 1.48 -6.81
C LEU A 380 6.92 0.14 -7.23
N THR A 381 7.88 -0.37 -6.46
CA THR A 381 8.64 -1.58 -6.81
C THR A 381 9.14 -2.26 -5.54
N HIS A 382 9.41 -3.56 -5.61
CA HIS A 382 10.00 -4.34 -4.51
C HIS A 382 11.45 -4.68 -4.84
N LEU A 383 12.37 -4.20 -4.00
CA LEU A 383 13.79 -4.51 -4.12
C LEU A 383 14.17 -5.59 -3.12
N HIS A 384 14.87 -6.62 -3.59
CA HIS A 384 15.48 -7.58 -2.70
C HIS A 384 16.66 -6.92 -1.97
N SER A 385 16.59 -6.83 -0.64
CA SER A 385 17.74 -6.41 0.15
C SER A 385 18.76 -7.55 0.20
N GLN A 386 19.72 -7.54 -0.71
CA GLN A 386 21.00 -8.18 -0.46
C GLN A 386 21.74 -7.31 0.56
N SER A 387 21.81 -7.79 1.80
CA SER A 387 22.74 -7.29 2.80
C SER A 387 24.17 -7.39 2.24
N GLU A 388 24.90 -6.28 2.32
CA GLU A 388 26.29 -6.05 1.88
C GLU A 388 26.48 -5.68 0.40
N GLY A 389 26.31 -4.37 0.10
CA GLY A 389 27.05 -3.74 -1.00
C GLY A 389 26.30 -2.74 -1.88
N SER A 390 24.97 -2.69 -1.82
CA SER A 390 24.20 -1.78 -2.69
C SER A 390 23.85 -0.47 -1.99
N VAL A 391 24.42 0.62 -2.50
CA VAL A 391 24.09 1.99 -2.10
C VAL A 391 22.59 2.21 -2.33
N SER A 392 21.83 2.27 -1.24
CA SER A 392 20.44 2.69 -1.25
C SER A 392 20.38 4.16 -1.69
N MET A 393 19.93 4.42 -2.91
CA MET A 393 19.63 5.77 -3.35
C MET A 393 18.35 6.22 -2.62
N LEU A 394 18.55 7.00 -1.55
CA LEU A 394 17.49 7.65 -0.78
C LEU A 394 16.66 8.58 -1.68
N PRO A 395 15.37 8.82 -1.35
CA PRO A 395 14.59 9.83 -2.04
C PRO A 395 15.25 11.20 -1.85
N ILE A 396 15.60 11.87 -2.95
CA ILE A 396 16.02 13.26 -2.94
C ILE A 396 14.79 14.10 -2.57
N SER A 397 14.64 14.37 -1.28
CA SER A 397 13.81 15.46 -0.80
C SER A 397 14.51 16.77 -1.14
N ALA A 398 14.05 17.48 -2.16
CA ALA A 398 14.47 18.84 -2.42
C ALA A 398 13.83 19.80 -1.40
N SER A 399 14.33 19.80 -0.15
CA SER A 399 14.04 20.89 0.78
C SER A 399 14.97 22.06 0.45
N THR A 400 14.45 23.03 -0.30
CA THR A 400 15.14 24.29 -0.55
C THR A 400 15.00 25.16 0.69
N THR A 401 15.93 25.04 1.63
CA THR A 401 16.16 26.07 2.66
C THR A 401 17.61 26.51 2.57
N GLY A 402 17.83 27.61 1.83
CA GLY A 402 19.10 28.30 1.82
C GLY A 402 19.41 28.85 3.20
N ARG A 403 20.59 28.53 3.71
CA ARG A 403 21.24 29.33 4.74
C ARG A 403 22.74 29.32 4.45
N SER A 404 23.25 30.49 4.09
CA SER A 404 24.67 30.73 3.92
C SER A 404 25.40 30.48 5.24
N GLN A 405 26.54 29.80 5.17
CA GLN A 405 27.56 29.89 6.21
C GLN A 405 28.81 30.45 5.56
N SER A 406 29.22 31.61 6.05
CA SER A 406 30.44 32.30 5.68
C SER A 406 31.66 31.54 6.17
N ALA A 407 32.68 31.49 5.32
CA ALA A 407 34.02 31.09 5.65
C ALA A 407 34.69 32.11 6.59
N THR A 408 35.25 31.60 7.68
CA THR A 408 36.43 32.11 8.42
C THR A 408 37.11 30.83 8.93
N GLY A 409 38.34 30.47 8.61
CA GLY A 409 39.52 31.26 8.33
C GLY A 409 40.56 30.89 9.38
N THR A 410 41.41 29.89 9.07
CA THR A 410 42.84 29.78 9.40
C THR A 410 43.42 28.67 8.55
#